data_AF-A0A5J5CBY6-F1
#
_entry.id   AF-A0A5J5CBY6-F1
#
_cell.length_a   1.000
_cell.length_b   1.000
_cell.length_c   1.000
_cell.angle_alpha   90.00
_cell.angle_beta   90.00
_cell.angle_gamma   90.00
#
_symmetry.space_group_name_H-M   'P 1'
#
loop_
_entity.id
_entity.type
_entity.pdbx_description
1 polymer ?
#
loop_
_entity_poly.entity_id
_entity_poly.type
_entity_poly.pdbx_seq_one_letter_code
_entity_poly.pdbx_strand_id
1 'polypeptide(L)'
;MTLFRQKASRTGKTADAPADILKIHDEQKMYDIHTKRSTVLHALPVYLHKDDQSDEPELDGVTVGLLNVITDHGTSPVNYNTVRISVIIESDAVVSLPRLGDASQVIFGLIYALHLSYPRALTNTF
;
A
#
# COMPACT_ATOMS: atom_id res chain seq x y z
N MET A 1 -2.18 11.60 9.61
CA MET A 1 -1.21 12.48 8.92
C MET A 1 -0.20 13.15 9.85
N THR A 2 -0.59 13.61 11.05
CA THR A 2 0.34 14.24 12.01
C THR A 2 1.54 13.35 12.37
N LEU A 3 1.32 12.06 12.60
CA LEU A 3 2.38 11.07 12.88
C LEU A 3 3.38 10.92 11.72
N PHE A 4 2.90 10.80 10.48
CA PHE A 4 3.78 10.71 9.30
C PHE A 4 4.57 12.00 9.08
N ARG A 5 3.94 13.17 9.27
CA ARG A 5 4.62 14.47 9.22
C ARG A 5 5.69 14.60 10.30
N GLN A 6 5.43 14.10 11.52
CA GLN A 6 6.41 14.07 12.59
C GLN A 6 7.60 13.13 12.24
N LYS A 7 7.35 11.99 11.59
CA LYS A 7 8.41 11.08 11.14
C LYS A 7 9.21 11.68 9.97
N ALA A 8 8.54 12.32 9.02
CA ALA A 8 9.18 13.04 7.90
C ALA A 8 9.99 14.27 8.35
N SER A 9 9.63 14.89 9.48
CA SER A 9 10.41 16.00 10.07
C SER A 9 11.68 15.58 10.80
N ARG A 10 11.93 14.27 10.96
CA ARG A 10 13.19 13.78 11.53
C ARG A 10 14.26 13.68 10.44
N THR A 11 15.53 13.87 10.79
CA THR A 11 16.63 13.76 9.83
C THR A 11 17.16 12.33 9.79
N GLY A 12 17.20 11.70 8.62
CA GLY A 12 17.78 10.37 8.40
C GLY A 12 17.15 9.63 7.21
N LYS A 13 17.80 8.54 6.77
CA LYS A 13 17.42 7.73 5.59
C LYS A 13 15.98 7.18 5.62
N THR A 14 15.38 7.09 6.81
CA THR A 14 14.00 6.62 7.04
C THR A 14 12.94 7.73 6.98
N ALA A 15 13.35 8.99 6.80
CA ALA A 15 12.46 10.15 6.76
C ALA A 15 12.20 10.66 5.33
N ASP A 16 13.04 10.30 4.38
CA ASP A 16 12.90 10.68 2.96
C ASP A 16 11.65 10.03 2.33
N ALA A 17 11.48 8.71 2.49
CA ALA A 17 10.31 7.99 1.97
C ALA A 17 8.95 8.55 2.45
N PRO A 18 8.71 8.78 3.77
CA PRO A 18 7.45 9.40 4.19
C PRO A 18 7.33 10.88 3.75
N ALA A 19 8.45 11.60 3.55
CA ALA A 19 8.41 12.96 3.03
C ALA A 19 7.98 13.01 1.55
N ASP A 20 8.49 12.10 0.72
CA ASP A 20 8.10 11.97 -0.69
C ASP A 20 6.62 11.59 -0.84
N ILE A 21 6.14 10.64 -0.03
CA ILE A 21 4.73 10.24 0.01
C ILE A 21 3.82 11.44 0.35
N LEU A 22 4.21 12.25 1.34
CA LEU A 22 3.46 13.43 1.77
C LEU A 22 3.48 14.54 0.72
N LYS A 23 4.61 14.73 0.02
CA LYS A 23 4.73 15.70 -1.06
C LYS A 23 3.75 15.40 -2.19
N ILE A 24 3.68 14.15 -2.65
CA ILE A 24 2.74 13.73 -3.70
C ILE A 24 1.28 13.89 -3.24
N HIS A 25 0.98 13.57 -1.98
CA HIS A 25 -0.36 13.81 -1.42
C HIS A 25 -0.73 15.30 -1.45
N ASP A 26 0.18 16.18 -1.05
CA ASP A 26 -0.09 17.62 -1.01
C ASP A 26 -0.21 18.22 -2.43
N GLU A 27 0.46 17.64 -3.43
CA GLU A 27 0.35 17.99 -4.86
C GLU A 27 -0.96 17.54 -5.52
N GLN A 28 -1.59 16.47 -5.03
CA GLN A 28 -2.87 15.96 -5.58
C GLN A 28 -4.02 16.97 -5.53
N LYS A 29 -3.93 18.05 -4.71
CA LYS A 29 -4.95 19.10 -4.49
C LYS A 29 -6.37 18.62 -4.14
N MET A 30 -6.64 17.31 -4.13
CA MET A 30 -7.91 16.70 -3.75
C MET A 30 -7.89 16.33 -2.27
N TYR A 31 -8.64 17.07 -1.46
CA TYR A 31 -8.82 16.81 -0.04
C TYR A 31 -9.88 15.72 0.23
N ASP A 32 -9.90 14.67 -0.57
CA ASP A 32 -10.83 13.55 -0.37
C ASP A 32 -10.36 12.63 0.76
N ILE A 33 -11.31 12.06 1.50
CA ILE A 33 -11.02 11.11 2.58
C ILE A 33 -10.38 9.83 2.04
N HIS A 34 -10.71 9.44 0.80
CA HIS A 34 -10.15 8.25 0.17
C HIS A 34 -8.69 8.46 -0.24
N THR A 35 -8.33 9.66 -0.72
CA THR A 35 -6.93 10.05 -0.98
C THR A 35 -6.11 9.96 0.29
N LYS A 36 -6.60 10.55 1.40
CA LYS A 36 -5.93 10.46 2.71
C LYS A 36 -5.73 9.03 3.18
N ARG A 37 -6.76 8.18 3.04
CA ARG A 37 -6.68 6.76 3.41
C ARG A 37 -5.60 6.05 2.57
N SER A 38 -5.60 6.25 1.25
CA SER A 38 -4.62 5.63 0.35
C SER A 38 -3.18 6.01 0.73
N THR A 39 -2.93 7.29 0.99
CA THR A 39 -1.60 7.76 1.41
C THR A 39 -1.17 7.16 2.73
N VAL A 40 -2.08 7.05 3.71
CA VAL A 40 -1.78 6.43 5.01
C VAL A 40 -1.44 4.96 4.84
N LEU A 41 -2.15 4.25 3.97
CA LEU A 41 -1.90 2.84 3.68
C LEU A 41 -0.52 2.65 3.02
N HIS A 42 -0.17 3.44 1.99
CA HIS A 42 1.16 3.37 1.38
C HIS A 42 2.30 3.83 2.30
N ALA A 43 2.03 4.73 3.25
CA ALA A 43 3.02 5.16 4.23
C ALA A 43 3.22 4.14 5.38
N LEU A 44 2.36 3.13 5.50
CA LEU A 44 2.37 2.18 6.61
C LEU A 44 3.56 1.21 6.57
N PRO A 45 3.93 0.57 5.43
CA PRO A 45 5.12 -0.27 5.33
C PRO A 45 6.41 0.50 5.70
N VAL A 46 6.53 1.71 5.14
CA VAL A 46 7.63 2.65 5.40
C VAL A 46 7.69 3.06 6.88
N TYR A 47 6.53 3.30 7.49
CA TYR A 47 6.47 3.64 8.91
C TYR A 47 6.89 2.48 9.80
N LEU A 48 6.46 1.26 9.49
CA LEU A 48 6.77 0.05 10.26
C LEU A 48 8.15 -0.54 9.93
N HIS A 49 8.90 0.08 9.03
CA HIS A 49 10.25 -0.32 8.62
C HIS A 49 10.30 -1.78 8.14
N LYS A 50 9.24 -2.21 7.44
CA LYS A 50 9.17 -3.52 6.79
C LYS A 50 9.53 -3.44 5.30
N ASP A 51 10.26 -2.40 4.92
CA ASP A 51 10.85 -2.26 3.60
C ASP A 51 12.09 -3.15 3.51
N ASP A 52 11.87 -4.47 3.53
CA ASP A 52 12.85 -5.40 2.97
C ASP A 52 12.76 -5.17 1.45
N GLN A 53 13.73 -4.45 0.90
CA GLN A 53 13.87 -4.08 -0.52
C GLN A 53 14.12 -5.31 -1.41
N SER A 54 13.19 -6.26 -1.45
CA SER A 54 13.15 -7.24 -2.54
C SER A 54 12.40 -6.58 -3.70
N ASP A 55 13.14 -6.15 -4.72
CA ASP A 55 12.59 -5.62 -5.98
C ASP A 55 11.78 -6.67 -6.76
N GLU A 56 11.89 -7.96 -6.38
CA GLU A 56 10.97 -8.99 -6.84
C GLU A 56 9.89 -9.26 -5.78
N PRO A 57 8.60 -9.20 -6.14
CA PRO A 57 7.57 -9.78 -5.30
C PRO A 57 7.84 -11.29 -5.28
N GLU A 58 8.46 -11.79 -4.21
CA GLU A 58 8.46 -13.21 -3.89
C GLU A 58 6.98 -13.60 -3.68
N LEU A 59 6.33 -14.00 -4.77
CA LEU A 59 5.00 -14.58 -4.76
C LEU A 59 5.06 -16.02 -4.24
N ASP A 60 6.26 -16.61 -4.17
CA ASP A 60 6.46 -17.97 -3.70
C ASP A 60 6.18 -18.04 -2.18
N GLY A 61 5.07 -18.67 -1.82
CA GLY A 61 4.58 -18.78 -0.45
C GLY A 61 3.68 -17.63 0.04
N VAL A 62 3.30 -16.66 -0.81
CA VAL A 62 2.33 -15.63 -0.45
C VAL A 62 0.92 -16.16 -0.65
N THR A 63 0.29 -16.58 0.45
CA THR A 63 -1.10 -17.08 0.44
C THR A 63 -2.11 -15.99 0.08
N VAL A 64 -1.82 -14.72 0.38
CA VAL A 64 -2.75 -13.61 0.12
C VAL A 64 -2.02 -12.27 -0.08
N GLY A 65 -2.46 -11.45 -1.03
CA GLY A 65 -1.88 -10.13 -1.31
C GLY A 65 -2.76 -9.21 -2.15
N LEU A 66 -2.33 -7.96 -2.33
CA LEU A 66 -2.95 -6.97 -3.22
C LEU A 66 -2.06 -6.73 -4.44
N LEU A 67 -2.64 -6.91 -5.63
CA LEU A 67 -2.03 -6.54 -6.89
C LEU A 67 -2.64 -5.23 -7.39
N ASN A 68 -1.82 -4.19 -7.45
CA ASN A 68 -2.23 -2.89 -7.99
C ASN A 68 -1.88 -2.81 -9.49
N VAL A 69 -2.90 -2.60 -10.34
CA VAL A 69 -2.74 -2.34 -11.77
C VAL A 69 -2.78 -0.84 -12.02
N ILE A 70 -1.62 -0.28 -12.37
CA ILE A 70 -1.43 1.15 -12.60
C ILE A 70 -1.32 1.40 -14.11
N THR A 71 -1.96 2.46 -14.61
CA THR A 71 -1.95 2.84 -16.04
C THR A 71 -0.72 3.61 -16.48
N ASP A 72 0.02 4.19 -15.55
CA ASP A 72 1.14 5.08 -15.81
C ASP A 72 2.41 4.53 -15.17
N HIS A 73 3.50 4.46 -15.94
CA HIS A 73 4.81 3.95 -15.49
C HIS A 73 5.60 5.00 -14.69
N GLY A 74 4.93 5.96 -14.08
CA GLY A 74 5.56 6.95 -13.22
C GLY A 74 6.26 6.26 -12.04
N THR A 75 7.53 6.56 -11.82
CA THR A 75 8.34 6.16 -10.66
C THR A 75 7.89 6.87 -9.36
N SER A 76 6.59 7.10 -9.20
CA SER A 76 6.03 7.72 -8.02
C SER A 76 5.80 6.65 -6.94
N PRO A 77 6.28 6.86 -5.70
CA PRO A 77 6.08 5.93 -4.59
C PRO A 77 4.61 5.76 -4.18
N VAL A 78 3.70 6.64 -4.65
CA VAL A 78 2.26 6.51 -4.42
C VAL A 78 1.49 6.75 -5.71
N ASN A 79 0.72 5.75 -6.12
CA ASN A 79 -0.06 5.78 -7.36
C ASN A 79 -1.56 5.90 -7.06
N TYR A 80 -2.04 7.13 -7.08
CA TYR A 80 -3.47 7.42 -6.88
C TYR A 80 -4.33 7.13 -8.11
N ASN A 81 -3.72 7.02 -9.30
CA ASN A 81 -4.43 6.69 -10.55
C ASN A 81 -4.33 5.19 -10.87
N THR A 82 -4.81 4.39 -9.93
CA THR A 82 -4.89 2.95 -10.04
C THR A 82 -6.12 2.56 -10.85
N VAL A 83 -5.94 1.75 -11.89
CA VAL A 83 -7.07 1.26 -12.72
C VAL A 83 -7.89 0.22 -11.97
N ARG A 84 -7.19 -0.67 -11.26
CA ARG A 84 -7.81 -1.81 -10.59
C ARG A 84 -6.90 -2.36 -9.51
N ILE A 85 -7.47 -2.68 -8.35
CA ILE A 85 -6.76 -3.37 -7.27
C ILE A 85 -7.38 -4.74 -7.14
N SER A 86 -6.58 -5.78 -7.29
CA SER A 86 -7.04 -7.17 -7.21
C SER A 86 -6.51 -7.82 -5.95
N VAL A 87 -7.38 -8.48 -5.20
CA VAL A 87 -6.97 -9.34 -4.09
C VAL A 87 -6.60 -10.69 -4.67
N ILE A 88 -5.35 -11.09 -4.44
CA ILE A 88 -4.80 -12.37 -4.88
C ILE A 88 -4.83 -13.34 -3.69
N ILE A 89 -5.33 -14.55 -3.92
CA ILE A 89 -5.24 -15.69 -2.98
C ILE A 89 -4.64 -16.85 -3.76
N GLU A 90 -3.58 -17.48 -3.24
CA GLU A 90 -2.94 -18.66 -3.86
C GLU A 90 -2.65 -18.46 -5.36
N SER A 91 -2.13 -17.27 -5.71
CA SER A 91 -1.80 -16.85 -7.08
C SER A 91 -2.99 -16.59 -8.02
N ASP A 92 -4.24 -16.64 -7.55
CA ASP A 92 -5.42 -16.28 -8.33
C ASP A 92 -6.12 -15.00 -7.86
N ALA A 93 -6.65 -14.22 -8.79
CA ALA A 93 -7.33 -12.96 -8.52
C ALA A 93 -8.80 -13.22 -8.17
N VAL A 94 -9.14 -13.19 -6.87
CA VAL A 94 -10.47 -13.57 -6.39
C VAL A 94 -11.47 -12.41 -6.48
N VAL A 95 -11.03 -11.19 -6.25
CA VAL A 95 -11.89 -10.00 -6.28
C VAL A 95 -11.10 -8.79 -6.72
N SER A 96 -11.79 -7.84 -7.36
CA SER A 96 -11.17 -6.58 -7.72
C SER A 96 -12.03 -5.39 -7.42
N LEU A 97 -11.36 -4.36 -6.93
CA LEU A 97 -11.97 -3.19 -6.34
C LEU A 97 -11.30 -1.93 -6.91
N PRO A 98 -12.05 -0.84 -7.06
CA PRO A 98 -11.52 0.41 -7.62
C PRO A 98 -10.71 1.22 -6.60
N ARG A 99 -10.75 0.87 -5.31
CA ARG A 99 -10.19 1.69 -4.21
C ARG A 99 -9.32 0.84 -3.28
N LEU A 100 -8.16 1.38 -2.90
CA LEU A 100 -7.21 0.69 -2.04
C LEU A 100 -7.81 0.39 -0.67
N GLY A 101 -8.50 1.37 -0.08
CA GLY A 101 -9.15 1.17 1.22
C GLY A 101 -10.17 0.03 1.22
N ASP A 102 -10.95 -0.13 0.14
CA ASP A 102 -11.94 -1.19 0.03
C ASP A 102 -11.25 -2.56 -0.14
N ALA A 103 -10.20 -2.62 -0.97
CA ALA A 103 -9.38 -3.82 -1.15
C ALA A 103 -8.69 -4.24 0.14
N SER A 104 -8.14 -3.29 0.91
CA SER A 104 -7.56 -3.53 2.23
C SER A 104 -8.60 -4.08 3.21
N GLN A 105 -9.82 -3.58 3.20
CA GLN A 105 -10.86 -4.12 4.08
C GLN A 105 -11.23 -5.57 3.69
N VAL A 106 -11.34 -5.85 2.40
CA VAL A 106 -11.70 -7.19 1.90
C VAL A 106 -10.60 -8.21 2.18
N ILE A 107 -9.33 -7.88 1.98
CA ILE A 107 -8.23 -8.80 2.31
C ILE A 107 -8.19 -9.14 3.81
N PHE A 108 -8.42 -8.17 4.72
CA PHE A 108 -8.53 -8.45 6.16
C PHE A 108 -9.74 -9.34 6.48
N GLY A 109 -10.88 -9.09 5.84
CA GLY A 109 -12.07 -9.93 5.99
C GLY A 109 -11.83 -11.37 5.53
N LEU A 110 -11.14 -11.55 4.39
CA LEU A 110 -10.80 -12.87 3.83
C LEU A 110 -9.78 -13.61 4.69
N ILE A 111 -8.74 -12.92 5.17
CA ILE A 111 -7.77 -13.48 6.12
C ILE A 111 -8.50 -14.03 7.35
N TYR A 112 -9.43 -13.25 7.90
CA TYR A 112 -10.21 -13.66 9.07
C TYR A 112 -11.16 -14.83 8.75
N ALA A 113 -11.95 -14.73 7.70
CA ALA A 113 -13.00 -15.70 7.35
C ALA A 113 -12.44 -17.05 6.91
N LEU A 114 -11.32 -17.05 6.19
CA LEU A 114 -10.67 -18.25 5.65
C LEU A 114 -9.52 -18.75 6.53
N HIS A 115 -9.30 -18.13 7.68
CA HIS A 115 -8.22 -18.46 8.61
C HIS A 115 -6.83 -18.49 7.94
N LEU A 116 -6.58 -17.54 7.03
CA LEU A 116 -5.32 -17.45 6.31
C LEU A 116 -4.24 -16.86 7.21
N SER A 117 -2.99 -17.22 6.92
CA SER A 117 -1.85 -16.55 7.55
C SER A 117 -1.75 -15.12 7.04
N TYR A 118 -1.48 -14.17 7.94
CA TYR A 118 -1.21 -12.79 7.54
C TYR A 118 0.07 -12.74 6.69
N PRO A 119 0.06 -12.04 5.54
CA PRO A 119 1.24 -11.94 4.68
C PRO A 119 2.42 -11.34 5.45
N ARG A 120 3.60 -11.98 5.35
CA ARG A 120 4.78 -11.61 6.13
C ARG A 120 5.28 -10.20 5.80
N ALA A 121 5.23 -9.84 4.52
CA ALA A 121 5.60 -8.52 4.01
C ALA A 121 4.37 -7.62 3.87
N LEU A 122 4.44 -6.42 4.46
CA LEU A 122 3.38 -5.40 4.34
C LEU A 122 3.29 -4.83 2.92
N THR A 123 4.39 -4.89 2.16
CA THR A 123 4.48 -4.51 0.74
C THR A 123 3.49 -5.29 -0.12
N ASN A 124 3.15 -6.51 0.27
CA ASN A 124 2.17 -7.33 -0.45
C ASN A 124 0.72 -6.95 -0.11
N THR A 125 0.51 -5.99 0.80
CA THR A 125 -0.83 -5.58 1.26
C THR A 125 -1.14 -4.10 1.08
N PHE A 126 -0.13 -3.25 0.84
CA PHE A 126 -0.28 -1.80 0.74
C PHE A 126 0.73 -1.17 -0.22
#